data_AF-A0A958FSD8-F1
#
_entry.id   AF-A0A958FSD8-F1
#
_cell.length_a   1.000
_cell.length_b   1.000
_cell.length_c   1.000
_cell.angle_alpha   90.00
_cell.angle_beta   90.00
_cell.angle_gamma   90.00
#
_symmetry.space_group_name_H-M   'P 1'
#
loop_
_entity.id
_entity.type
_entity.pdbx_description
1 polymer ?
#
loop_
_entity_poly.entity_id
_entity_poly.type
_entity_poly.pdbx_seq_one_letter_code
_entity_poly.pdbx_strand_id
1 'polypeptide(L)'
;CDFIPHLLPETAVAFPVETTLDILRRRYGNSLDLAISERATHPETPIESLPEFLHSPVKSVPDGRWLKRVKMVGINVRTIANFWNIVAYTFTLPPQQSSIHLLPIWEPGVVGSLYGMSSWQINREFFCEKLAEQLPHLNTVERQLRAVINILHLTGRTVGMDVIPHTDRFSEMGLAFPEHFEWLRRKGLHIVDHRANLHEMVQQQIFYFLQKNGAAGADLQLPGSAAHFFSATHPESSRLKLLFGQPDEPEQRKQRRIALIKHLHTAGYEPVPATMGPPYRGLLVDESPAARKIDENGLEWRDFRIAKPEDFSRVFGPLARYKLFESIDDNRDWQIDFSHPRPAVWQYVCEHYADVQRRFGFDFMRGDMAHV
;
A
#
# COMPACT_ATOMS: atom_id res chain seq x y z
N CYS A 1 21.36 9.04 -16.20
CA CYS A 1 21.71 7.66 -15.84
C CYS A 1 22.14 7.06 -17.13
N ASP A 2 23.41 7.27 -17.46
CA ASP A 2 23.92 6.79 -18.74
C ASP A 2 24.23 5.33 -18.57
N PHE A 3 23.45 4.56 -19.30
CA PHE A 3 23.69 3.19 -19.66
C PHE A 3 25.18 2.85 -19.73
N ILE A 4 25.59 1.83 -18.98
CA ILE A 4 26.93 1.26 -19.02
C ILE A 4 26.85 0.04 -19.94
N PRO A 5 27.45 0.09 -21.14
CA PRO A 5 27.41 -1.03 -22.07
C PRO A 5 27.94 -2.31 -21.43
N HIS A 6 27.26 -3.42 -21.68
CA HIS A 6 27.61 -4.76 -21.17
C HIS A 6 27.53 -4.94 -19.65
N LEU A 7 27.05 -3.95 -18.88
CA LEU A 7 26.76 -4.14 -17.47
C LEU A 7 25.49 -4.96 -17.29
N LEU A 8 25.62 -6.11 -16.65
CA LEU A 8 24.48 -6.98 -16.35
C LEU A 8 23.73 -6.48 -15.10
N PRO A 9 22.39 -6.61 -15.03
CA PRO A 9 21.60 -6.20 -13.88
C PRO A 9 22.09 -6.74 -12.53
N GLU A 10 22.41 -8.03 -12.47
CA GLU A 10 22.92 -8.71 -11.28
C GLU A 10 24.27 -8.14 -10.82
N THR A 11 25.12 -7.70 -11.75
CA THR A 11 26.38 -7.05 -11.44
C THR A 11 26.14 -5.63 -10.93
N ALA A 12 25.21 -4.90 -11.54
CA ALA A 12 24.90 -3.53 -11.14
C ALA A 12 24.33 -3.45 -9.72
N VAL A 13 23.33 -4.28 -9.39
CA VAL A 13 22.70 -4.29 -8.05
C VAL A 13 23.63 -4.81 -6.94
N ALA A 14 24.75 -5.45 -7.32
CA ALA A 14 25.78 -5.89 -6.40
C ALA A 14 26.87 -4.83 -6.13
N PHE A 15 26.80 -3.66 -6.79
CA PHE A 15 27.76 -2.58 -6.55
C PHE A 15 27.72 -2.11 -5.08
N PRO A 16 28.91 -1.87 -4.48
CA PRO A 16 28.99 -1.10 -3.24
C PRO A 16 28.33 0.27 -3.39
N VAL A 17 27.80 0.81 -2.28
CA VAL A 17 27.16 2.13 -2.26
C VAL A 17 28.11 3.21 -2.77
N GLU A 18 29.38 3.13 -2.34
CA GLU A 18 30.47 4.04 -2.69
C GLU A 18 30.72 4.02 -4.20
N THR A 19 30.69 2.85 -4.83
CA THR A 19 30.87 2.73 -6.29
C THR A 19 29.73 3.43 -7.03
N THR A 20 28.49 3.24 -6.58
CA THR A 20 27.32 3.90 -7.18
C THR A 20 27.40 5.43 -6.99
N LEU A 21 27.75 5.88 -5.79
CA LEU A 21 27.93 7.31 -5.50
C LEU A 21 29.06 7.93 -6.32
N ASP A 22 30.19 7.26 -6.47
CA ASP A 22 31.33 7.75 -7.26
C ASP A 22 30.98 7.88 -8.74
N ILE A 23 30.28 6.89 -9.30
CA ILE A 23 29.79 6.94 -10.68
C ILE A 23 28.89 8.16 -10.86
N LEU A 24 27.94 8.38 -9.95
CA LEU A 24 27.01 9.51 -10.02
C LEU A 24 27.73 10.85 -9.81
N ARG A 25 28.64 10.94 -8.84
CA ARG A 25 29.33 12.19 -8.49
C ARG A 25 30.26 12.64 -9.59
N ARG A 26 30.96 11.71 -10.26
CA ARG A 26 31.77 12.02 -11.46
C ARG A 26 30.95 12.62 -12.60
N ARG A 27 29.65 12.31 -12.67
CA ARG A 27 28.77 12.75 -13.76
C ARG A 27 27.99 14.01 -13.43
N TYR A 28 27.45 14.09 -12.22
CA TYR A 28 26.51 15.14 -11.82
C TYR A 28 27.10 16.14 -10.82
N GLY A 29 28.28 15.86 -10.27
CA GLY A 29 28.97 16.73 -9.32
C GLY A 29 28.04 17.19 -8.20
N ASN A 30 28.02 18.51 -7.95
CA ASN A 30 27.24 19.14 -6.90
C ASN A 30 25.72 18.90 -7.02
N SER A 31 25.20 18.62 -8.22
CA SER A 31 23.77 18.33 -8.39
C SER A 31 23.37 17.01 -7.71
N LEU A 32 24.28 16.03 -7.66
CA LEU A 32 24.05 14.81 -6.88
C LEU A 32 24.01 15.13 -5.38
N ASP A 33 24.98 15.89 -4.88
CA ASP A 33 25.07 16.21 -3.46
C ASP A 33 23.82 16.97 -2.97
N LEU A 34 23.25 17.83 -3.83
CA LEU A 34 21.94 18.45 -3.59
C LEU A 34 20.78 17.44 -3.61
N ALA A 35 20.75 16.52 -4.57
CA ALA A 35 19.70 15.50 -4.72
C ALA A 35 19.57 14.58 -3.50
N ILE A 36 20.70 14.26 -2.87
CA ILE A 36 20.77 13.38 -1.70
C ILE A 36 20.93 14.14 -0.38
N SER A 37 20.90 15.49 -0.39
CA SER A 37 21.04 16.30 0.83
C SER A 37 19.93 16.05 1.84
N GLU A 38 20.21 16.26 3.13
CA GLU A 38 19.25 16.07 4.21
C GLU A 38 17.93 16.81 3.99
N ARG A 39 18.00 18.06 3.50
CA ARG A 39 16.82 18.85 3.18
C ARG A 39 16.05 18.26 2.00
N ALA A 40 16.71 17.89 0.91
CA ALA A 40 16.05 17.41 -0.30
C ALA A 40 15.39 16.04 -0.14
N THR A 41 15.92 15.23 0.80
CA THR A 41 15.44 13.87 1.06
C THR A 41 14.44 13.80 2.21
N HIS A 42 14.21 14.88 2.94
CA HIS A 42 13.15 14.95 3.94
C HIS A 42 11.77 14.88 3.26
N PRO A 43 10.89 13.92 3.60
CA PRO A 43 9.59 13.76 2.94
C PRO A 43 8.68 15.01 3.05
N GLU A 44 8.78 15.74 4.17
CA GLU A 44 8.02 16.97 4.38
C GLU A 44 8.58 18.20 3.66
N THR A 45 9.74 18.11 2.98
CA THR A 45 10.25 19.21 2.16
C THR A 45 9.45 19.26 0.85
N PRO A 46 8.72 20.35 0.56
CA PRO A 46 7.95 20.47 -0.68
C PRO A 46 8.85 20.39 -1.91
N ILE A 47 8.40 19.66 -2.94
CA ILE A 47 9.16 19.46 -4.20
C ILE A 47 9.49 20.81 -4.83
N GLU A 48 8.53 21.73 -4.83
CA GLU A 48 8.61 23.04 -5.45
C GLU A 48 9.68 23.94 -4.81
N SER A 49 10.13 23.60 -3.60
CA SER A 49 11.21 24.29 -2.90
C SER A 49 12.61 23.78 -3.26
N LEU A 50 12.69 22.70 -4.04
CA LEU A 50 13.95 22.10 -4.48
C LEU A 50 14.43 22.75 -5.79
N PRO A 51 15.72 22.59 -6.15
CA PRO A 51 16.22 23.01 -7.45
C PRO A 51 15.44 22.38 -8.62
N GLU A 52 15.29 23.14 -9.71
CA GLU A 52 14.44 22.75 -10.84
C GLU A 52 14.83 21.41 -11.48
N PHE A 53 16.11 21.06 -11.48
CA PHE A 53 16.60 19.79 -12.03
C PHE A 53 16.19 18.55 -11.22
N LEU A 54 15.62 18.72 -10.02
CA LEU A 54 15.04 17.65 -9.20
C LEU A 54 13.53 17.53 -9.37
N HIS A 55 12.90 18.47 -10.09
CA HIS A 55 11.50 18.35 -10.43
C HIS A 55 11.28 17.23 -11.46
N SER A 56 10.03 16.78 -11.54
CA SER A 56 9.55 15.91 -12.62
C SER A 56 10.09 16.32 -13.99
N PRO A 57 10.70 15.40 -14.77
CA PRO A 57 11.11 15.67 -16.15
C PRO A 57 9.95 16.02 -17.09
N VAL A 58 8.71 15.76 -16.65
CA VAL A 58 7.48 16.04 -17.38
C VAL A 58 6.63 17.11 -16.70
N LYS A 59 7.19 17.91 -15.78
CA LYS A 59 6.48 18.99 -15.07
C LYS A 59 5.79 19.98 -15.99
N SER A 60 6.38 20.27 -17.15
CA SER A 60 5.82 21.19 -18.15
C SER A 60 4.79 20.55 -19.08
N VAL A 61 4.55 19.24 -18.96
CA VAL A 61 3.56 18.51 -19.76
C VAL A 61 2.21 18.56 -19.03
N PRO A 62 1.14 19.03 -19.68
CA PRO A 62 -0.13 19.33 -19.00
C PRO A 62 -0.94 18.08 -18.62
N ASP A 63 -0.65 16.93 -19.22
CA ASP A 63 -1.42 15.70 -19.02
C ASP A 63 -0.60 14.43 -19.29
N GLY A 64 -1.18 13.26 -18.97
CA GLY A 64 -0.55 11.96 -19.12
C GLY A 64 -0.39 11.45 -20.56
N ARG A 65 -0.62 12.24 -21.62
CA ARG A 65 -0.47 11.76 -23.02
C ARG A 65 0.95 11.25 -23.32
N TRP A 66 1.96 11.73 -22.61
CA TRP A 66 3.34 11.25 -22.74
C TRP A 66 3.50 9.76 -22.37
N LEU A 67 2.66 9.24 -21.46
CA LEU A 67 2.67 7.82 -21.07
C LEU A 67 2.39 6.88 -22.24
N LYS A 68 1.69 7.35 -23.30
CA LYS A 68 1.41 6.55 -24.50
C LYS A 68 2.64 6.30 -25.37
N ARG A 69 3.74 7.04 -25.16
CA ARG A 69 4.93 7.03 -26.02
C ARG A 69 6.20 6.60 -25.29
N VAL A 70 6.17 6.61 -23.96
CA VAL A 70 7.35 6.30 -23.15
C VAL A 70 7.63 4.81 -23.16
N LYS A 71 8.91 4.43 -23.17
CA LYS A 71 9.30 3.03 -22.91
C LYS A 71 9.57 2.89 -21.43
N MET A 72 8.79 2.03 -20.80
CA MET A 72 8.75 1.86 -19.36
C MET A 72 9.39 0.53 -18.96
N VAL A 73 10.04 0.52 -17.80
CA VAL A 73 10.49 -0.69 -17.11
C VAL A 73 9.80 -0.77 -15.76
N GLY A 74 9.19 -1.93 -15.48
CA GLY A 74 8.65 -2.24 -14.15
C GLY A 74 9.74 -2.81 -13.25
N ILE A 75 9.87 -2.30 -12.02
CA ILE A 75 10.86 -2.78 -11.05
C ILE A 75 10.14 -3.27 -9.81
N ASN A 76 10.33 -4.55 -9.48
CA ASN A 76 9.98 -5.11 -8.19
C ASN A 76 11.14 -4.89 -7.21
N VAL A 77 10.96 -3.98 -6.25
CA VAL A 77 12.01 -3.64 -5.29
C VAL A 77 12.41 -4.84 -4.44
N ARG A 78 11.50 -5.79 -4.15
CA ARG A 78 11.85 -7.04 -3.44
C ARG A 78 12.87 -7.89 -4.19
N THR A 79 12.80 -7.90 -5.53
CA THR A 79 13.74 -8.68 -6.35
C THR A 79 15.13 -8.08 -6.36
N ILE A 80 15.24 -6.76 -6.19
CA ILE A 80 16.51 -6.03 -6.10
C ILE A 80 16.85 -5.59 -4.67
N ALA A 81 16.17 -6.17 -3.67
CA ALA A 81 16.29 -5.94 -2.23
C ALA A 81 15.85 -4.56 -1.70
N ASN A 82 16.38 -3.44 -2.20
CA ASN A 82 16.19 -2.12 -1.58
C ASN A 82 16.03 -0.99 -2.60
N PHE A 83 15.62 0.19 -2.15
CA PHE A 83 15.43 1.34 -3.04
C PHE A 83 16.72 1.82 -3.69
N TRP A 84 17.85 1.81 -2.97
CA TRP A 84 19.13 2.26 -3.52
C TRP A 84 19.54 1.46 -4.76
N ASN A 85 19.25 0.15 -4.76
CA ASN A 85 19.54 -0.74 -5.89
C ASN A 85 18.76 -0.37 -7.16
N ILE A 86 17.67 0.41 -7.08
CA ILE A 86 17.00 0.96 -8.27
C ILE A 86 17.99 1.83 -9.05
N VAL A 87 18.73 2.70 -8.35
CA VAL A 87 19.70 3.62 -8.97
C VAL A 87 20.77 2.83 -9.71
N ALA A 88 21.36 1.84 -9.05
CA ALA A 88 22.35 0.98 -9.68
C ALA A 88 21.78 0.20 -10.87
N TYR A 89 20.57 -0.37 -10.73
CA TYR A 89 19.87 -1.07 -11.81
C TYR A 89 19.67 -0.18 -13.04
N THR A 90 19.38 1.12 -12.86
CA THR A 90 19.21 2.05 -13.98
C THR A 90 20.47 2.30 -14.81
N PHE A 91 21.67 1.92 -14.34
CA PHE A 91 22.88 1.90 -15.15
C PHE A 91 22.86 0.84 -16.26
N THR A 92 21.96 -0.15 -16.16
CA THR A 92 21.77 -1.19 -17.19
C THR A 92 20.71 -0.81 -18.22
N LEU A 93 19.96 0.26 -17.97
CA LEU A 93 18.82 0.66 -18.80
C LEU A 93 19.26 1.67 -19.86
N PRO A 94 19.08 1.39 -21.16
CA PRO A 94 19.39 2.35 -22.21
C PRO A 94 18.55 3.64 -22.08
N PRO A 95 19.01 4.79 -22.61
CA PRO A 95 18.30 6.07 -22.50
C PRO A 95 16.85 6.03 -23.02
N GLN A 96 16.57 5.15 -23.98
CA GLN A 96 15.24 4.97 -24.55
C GLN A 96 14.22 4.46 -23.50
N GLN A 97 14.65 3.76 -22.45
CA GLN A 97 13.79 3.36 -21.33
C GLN A 97 13.75 4.49 -20.28
N SER A 98 13.02 5.56 -20.59
CA SER A 98 13.02 6.80 -19.81
C SER A 98 11.96 6.86 -18.69
N SER A 99 11.26 5.75 -18.42
CA SER A 99 10.27 5.67 -17.34
C SER A 99 10.42 4.41 -16.52
N ILE A 100 10.34 4.58 -15.19
CA ILE A 100 10.43 3.54 -14.19
C ILE A 100 9.07 3.42 -13.50
N HIS A 101 8.49 2.22 -13.52
CA HIS A 101 7.30 1.90 -12.73
C HIS A 101 7.71 1.05 -11.55
N LEU A 102 7.59 1.61 -10.34
CA LEU A 102 7.78 0.84 -9.13
C LEU A 102 6.52 0.01 -8.88
N LEU A 103 6.70 -1.31 -8.83
CA LEU A 103 5.67 -2.21 -8.29
C LEU A 103 5.41 -1.86 -6.81
N PRO A 104 4.30 -2.34 -6.20
CA PRO A 104 3.85 -1.89 -4.90
C PRO A 104 4.95 -1.73 -3.86
N ILE A 105 5.00 -0.55 -3.25
CA ILE A 105 6.05 -0.17 -2.29
C ILE A 105 5.57 -0.22 -0.83
N TRP A 106 4.34 -0.65 -0.60
CA TRP A 106 3.64 -0.58 0.68
C TRP A 106 4.00 -1.74 1.61
N GLU A 107 3.88 -1.50 2.91
CA GLU A 107 4.00 -2.54 3.93
C GLU A 107 3.01 -3.68 3.68
N PRO A 108 3.49 -4.93 3.48
CA PRO A 108 2.60 -6.05 3.19
C PRO A 108 1.83 -6.54 4.42
N GLY A 109 0.70 -7.17 4.15
CA GLY A 109 -0.08 -7.89 5.15
C GLY A 109 0.52 -9.23 5.59
N VAL A 110 -0.26 -9.95 6.39
CA VAL A 110 0.21 -11.16 7.11
C VAL A 110 0.62 -12.28 6.14
N VAL A 111 0.03 -12.32 4.95
CA VAL A 111 0.38 -13.32 3.92
C VAL A 111 1.59 -12.91 3.06
N GLY A 112 2.20 -11.74 3.29
CA GLY A 112 3.36 -11.26 2.54
C GLY A 112 3.07 -10.88 1.09
N SER A 113 1.80 -10.79 0.67
CA SER A 113 1.43 -10.42 -0.70
C SER A 113 1.92 -9.02 -1.03
N LEU A 114 2.58 -8.87 -2.18
CA LEU A 114 3.04 -7.57 -2.68
C LEU A 114 1.86 -6.62 -2.93
N TYR A 115 0.72 -7.16 -3.34
CA TYR A 115 -0.49 -6.39 -3.66
C TYR A 115 -1.46 -6.27 -2.48
N GLY A 116 -1.16 -6.90 -1.33
CA GLY A 116 -1.98 -6.79 -0.12
C GLY A 116 -1.37 -5.78 0.85
N MET A 117 -1.61 -4.49 0.64
CA MET A 117 -1.10 -3.45 1.55
C MET A 117 -1.80 -3.52 2.91
N SER A 118 -1.02 -3.54 3.99
CA SER A 118 -1.56 -3.58 5.35
C SER A 118 -1.66 -2.21 6.00
N SER A 119 -0.89 -1.24 5.52
CA SER A 119 -0.89 0.15 5.97
C SER A 119 -0.45 1.06 4.82
N TRP A 120 -0.58 2.37 5.01
CA TRP A 120 -0.01 3.40 4.12
C TRP A 120 1.51 3.59 4.32
N GLN A 121 2.14 2.81 5.19
CA GLN A 121 3.59 2.89 5.40
C GLN A 121 4.34 2.31 4.21
N ILE A 122 5.50 2.88 3.91
CA ILE A 122 6.44 2.32 2.95
C ILE A 122 7.09 1.08 3.57
N ASN A 123 7.23 0.00 2.79
CA ASN A 123 7.80 -1.25 3.27
C ASN A 123 9.26 -1.07 3.70
N ARG A 124 9.53 -1.31 4.99
CA ARG A 124 10.87 -1.19 5.58
C ARG A 124 11.87 -2.19 5.04
N GLU A 125 11.43 -3.31 4.46
CA GLU A 125 12.30 -4.25 3.76
C GLU A 125 13.12 -3.56 2.66
N PHE A 126 12.65 -2.42 2.14
CA PHE A 126 13.34 -1.67 1.08
C PHE A 126 14.41 -0.69 1.59
N PHE A 127 14.67 -0.67 2.90
CA PHE A 127 15.72 0.12 3.50
C PHE A 127 17.11 -0.47 3.21
N CYS A 128 18.05 0.39 2.85
CA CYS A 128 19.45 0.04 2.65
C CYS A 128 20.30 0.52 3.84
N GLU A 129 20.70 -0.41 4.71
CA GLU A 129 21.54 -0.10 5.88
C GLU A 129 22.88 0.51 5.46
N LYS A 130 23.55 -0.08 4.46
CA LYS A 130 24.84 0.40 3.94
C LYS A 130 24.77 1.83 3.41
N LEU A 131 23.63 2.23 2.84
CA LEU A 131 23.45 3.61 2.40
C LEU A 131 23.36 4.57 3.60
N ALA A 132 22.66 4.17 4.66
CA ALA A 132 22.57 4.96 5.89
C ALA A 132 23.92 5.02 6.65
N GLU A 133 24.75 3.99 6.57
CA GLU A 133 26.12 4.03 7.12
C GLU A 133 26.98 5.09 6.42
N GLN A 134 26.87 5.20 5.09
CA GLN A 134 27.62 6.19 4.30
C GLN A 134 27.01 7.59 4.34
N LEU A 135 25.68 7.69 4.46
CA LEU A 135 24.91 8.93 4.48
C LEU A 135 23.91 8.89 5.66
N PRO A 136 24.35 9.24 6.89
CA PRO A 136 23.56 9.03 8.12
C PRO A 136 22.18 9.69 8.17
N HIS A 137 21.96 10.75 7.39
CA HIS A 137 20.65 11.39 7.29
C HIS A 137 19.65 10.60 6.42
N LEU A 138 20.08 9.59 5.66
CA LEU A 138 19.21 8.67 4.89
C LEU A 138 18.81 7.45 5.74
N ASN A 139 18.48 7.70 7.00
CA ASN A 139 18.21 6.70 8.04
C ASN A 139 16.75 6.20 8.09
N THR A 140 15.89 6.61 7.16
CA THR A 140 14.56 6.01 7.00
C THR A 140 14.30 5.60 5.56
N VAL A 141 13.40 4.65 5.36
CA VAL A 141 13.05 4.12 4.04
C VAL A 141 12.40 5.19 3.15
N GLU A 142 11.65 6.14 3.74
CA GLU A 142 11.04 7.28 3.07
C GLU A 142 12.10 8.26 2.55
N ARG A 143 13.13 8.55 3.36
CA ARG A 143 14.24 9.42 2.93
C ARG A 143 15.03 8.79 1.80
N GLN A 144 15.23 7.47 1.84
CA GLN A 144 15.88 6.74 0.76
C GLN A 144 15.03 6.72 -0.51
N LEU A 145 13.72 6.49 -0.41
CA LEU A 145 12.80 6.59 -1.56
C LEU A 145 12.88 7.97 -2.21
N ARG A 146 12.84 9.04 -1.40
CA ARG A 146 12.96 10.42 -1.86
C ARG A 146 14.30 10.68 -2.56
N ALA A 147 15.41 10.21 -1.97
CA ALA A 147 16.74 10.32 -2.57
C ALA A 147 16.81 9.63 -3.94
N VAL A 148 16.23 8.43 -4.05
CA VAL A 148 16.20 7.67 -5.30
C VAL A 148 15.38 8.39 -6.36
N ILE A 149 14.19 8.89 -6.04
CA ILE A 149 13.37 9.65 -6.99
C ILE A 149 14.10 10.93 -7.44
N ASN A 150 14.71 11.67 -6.51
CA ASN A 150 15.51 12.86 -6.84
C ASN A 150 16.65 12.51 -7.83
N ILE A 151 17.36 11.39 -7.61
CA ILE A 151 18.41 10.92 -8.52
C ILE A 151 17.82 10.51 -9.88
N LEU A 152 16.67 9.84 -9.91
CA LEU A 152 16.00 9.47 -11.16
C LEU A 152 15.58 10.73 -11.95
N HIS A 153 15.05 11.75 -11.31
CA HIS A 153 14.73 13.04 -11.95
C HIS A 153 15.98 13.76 -12.46
N LEU A 154 17.04 13.83 -11.65
CA LEU A 154 18.36 14.37 -12.06
C LEU A 154 18.89 13.67 -13.32
N THR A 155 18.50 12.40 -13.51
CA THR A 155 18.90 11.60 -14.66
C THR A 155 17.94 11.68 -15.85
N GLY A 156 16.90 12.51 -15.78
CA GLY A 156 15.89 12.71 -16.81
C GLY A 156 14.86 11.58 -16.90
N ARG A 157 14.74 10.73 -15.86
CA ARG A 157 13.80 9.61 -15.85
C ARG A 157 12.53 9.97 -15.09
N THR A 158 11.40 9.53 -15.63
CA THR A 158 10.13 9.59 -14.91
C THR A 158 9.95 8.37 -14.02
N VAL A 159 9.26 8.53 -12.89
CA VAL A 159 9.01 7.50 -11.89
C VAL A 159 7.52 7.45 -11.58
N GLY A 160 6.91 6.28 -11.66
CA GLY A 160 5.53 6.07 -11.26
C GLY A 160 5.38 5.00 -10.20
N MET A 161 4.28 5.08 -9.48
CA MET A 161 3.90 4.13 -8.44
C MET A 161 2.63 3.36 -8.84
N ASP A 162 2.51 2.16 -8.27
CA ASP A 162 1.32 1.34 -8.40
C ASP A 162 0.21 1.83 -7.45
N VAL A 163 -1.02 1.88 -7.97
CA VAL A 163 -2.24 2.25 -7.25
C VAL A 163 -3.11 1.01 -7.13
N ILE A 164 -3.27 0.56 -5.89
CA ILE A 164 -3.93 -0.69 -5.54
C ILE A 164 -5.31 -0.35 -4.96
N PRO A 165 -6.42 -0.76 -5.62
CA PRO A 165 -7.77 -0.45 -5.18
C PRO A 165 -8.30 -1.43 -4.11
N HIS A 166 -7.40 -2.08 -3.38
CA HIS A 166 -7.68 -3.08 -2.37
C HIS A 166 -6.54 -3.12 -1.34
N THR A 167 -6.77 -3.82 -0.24
CA THR A 167 -5.80 -3.93 0.86
C THR A 167 -5.66 -5.38 1.29
N ASP A 168 -4.77 -5.67 2.25
CA ASP A 168 -4.81 -6.93 2.99
C ASP A 168 -6.18 -7.14 3.67
N ARG A 169 -6.59 -8.40 3.83
CA ARG A 169 -7.91 -8.84 4.37
C ARG A 169 -8.23 -8.26 5.74
N PHE A 170 -7.25 -7.78 6.51
CA PHE A 170 -7.48 -7.02 7.75
C PHE A 170 -6.45 -5.90 7.89
N SER A 171 -6.33 -5.08 6.85
CA SER A 171 -5.48 -3.90 6.84
C SER A 171 -5.83 -2.92 7.97
N GLU A 172 -4.87 -2.10 8.35
CA GLU A 172 -5.07 -1.02 9.29
C GLU A 172 -6.13 -0.03 8.81
N MET A 173 -6.23 0.20 7.50
CA MET A 173 -7.28 1.01 6.87
C MET A 173 -8.66 0.41 7.12
N GLY A 174 -8.82 -0.90 6.89
CA GLY A 174 -10.08 -1.61 7.11
C GLY A 174 -10.52 -1.63 8.57
N LEU A 175 -9.57 -1.66 9.49
CA LEU A 175 -9.84 -1.66 10.92
C LEU A 175 -10.06 -0.24 11.48
N ALA A 176 -9.46 0.79 10.90
CA ALA A 176 -9.65 2.19 11.29
C ALA A 176 -10.91 2.82 10.66
N PHE A 177 -11.32 2.32 9.49
CA PHE A 177 -12.53 2.71 8.76
C PHE A 177 -13.32 1.49 8.27
N PRO A 178 -13.93 0.68 9.17
CA PRO A 178 -14.76 -0.45 8.74
C PRO A 178 -15.84 -0.05 7.72
N GLU A 179 -16.37 1.16 7.83
CA GLU A 179 -17.37 1.74 6.93
C GLU A 179 -16.88 1.97 5.49
N HIS A 180 -15.56 1.96 5.24
CA HIS A 180 -14.97 2.06 3.89
C HIS A 180 -14.87 0.71 3.19
N PHE A 181 -15.17 -0.39 3.87
CA PHE A 181 -15.04 -1.75 3.37
C PHE A 181 -16.37 -2.49 3.43
N GLU A 182 -16.48 -3.53 2.63
CA GLU A 182 -17.57 -4.48 2.76
C GLU A 182 -17.20 -5.57 3.76
N TRP A 183 -18.18 -6.01 4.54
CA TRP A 183 -18.00 -7.04 5.56
C TRP A 183 -18.99 -8.16 5.35
N LEU A 184 -18.58 -9.35 5.77
CA LEU A 184 -19.45 -10.50 5.93
C LEU A 184 -19.32 -11.06 7.34
N ARG A 185 -20.34 -11.79 7.77
CA ARG A 185 -20.31 -12.62 8.97
C ARG A 185 -20.49 -14.06 8.58
N ARG A 186 -19.62 -14.93 9.11
CA ARG A 186 -19.63 -16.36 8.86
C ARG A 186 -19.96 -17.16 10.12
N LYS A 187 -20.65 -18.28 9.94
CA LYS A 187 -20.80 -19.34 10.93
C LYS A 187 -20.43 -20.67 10.29
N GLY A 188 -19.23 -21.18 10.59
CA GLY A 188 -18.71 -22.38 9.94
C GLY A 188 -18.50 -22.16 8.44
N LEU A 189 -19.25 -22.89 7.60
CA LEU A 189 -19.17 -22.83 6.14
C LEU A 189 -20.25 -21.93 5.50
N HIS A 190 -21.01 -21.18 6.31
CA HIS A 190 -22.10 -20.35 5.81
C HIS A 190 -21.83 -18.87 6.08
N ILE A 191 -21.99 -18.05 5.04
CA ILE A 191 -22.15 -16.60 5.19
C ILE A 191 -23.57 -16.37 5.70
N VAL A 192 -23.69 -15.79 6.89
CA VAL A 192 -24.97 -15.59 7.59
C VAL A 192 -25.42 -14.13 7.62
N ASP A 193 -24.52 -13.19 7.34
CA ASP A 193 -24.84 -11.77 7.16
C ASP A 193 -23.82 -11.14 6.20
N HIS A 194 -24.28 -10.28 5.31
CA HIS A 194 -23.45 -9.47 4.43
C HIS A 194 -24.16 -8.15 4.08
N ARG A 195 -25.01 -7.65 4.99
CA ARG A 195 -25.80 -6.44 4.79
C ARG A 195 -24.92 -5.21 4.57
N ALA A 196 -25.47 -4.21 3.90
CA ALA A 196 -24.72 -3.04 3.43
C ALA A 196 -24.08 -2.22 4.56
N ASN A 197 -24.66 -2.27 5.77
CA ASN A 197 -24.19 -1.56 6.96
C ASN A 197 -23.59 -2.46 8.05
N LEU A 198 -23.19 -3.71 7.71
CA LEU A 198 -22.61 -4.65 8.69
C LEU A 198 -21.37 -4.10 9.40
N HIS A 199 -20.68 -3.13 8.80
CA HIS A 199 -19.55 -2.41 9.39
C HIS A 199 -19.88 -1.78 10.76
N GLU A 200 -21.13 -1.39 11.04
CA GLU A 200 -21.53 -0.86 12.34
C GLU A 200 -21.31 -1.88 13.46
N MET A 201 -21.62 -3.16 13.20
CA MET A 201 -21.38 -4.23 14.17
C MET A 201 -19.88 -4.49 14.35
N VAL A 202 -19.11 -4.38 13.27
CA VAL A 202 -17.66 -4.51 13.29
C VAL A 202 -17.02 -3.39 14.11
N GLN A 203 -17.46 -2.15 13.93
CA GLN A 203 -17.04 -1.01 14.75
C GLN A 203 -17.30 -1.27 16.24
N GLN A 204 -18.47 -1.82 16.61
CA GLN A 204 -18.75 -2.20 18.00
C GLN A 204 -17.79 -3.28 18.52
N GLN A 205 -17.46 -4.30 17.71
CA GLN A 205 -16.48 -5.32 18.12
C GLN A 205 -15.07 -4.74 18.29
N ILE A 206 -14.62 -3.89 17.36
CA ILE A 206 -13.31 -3.22 17.46
C ILE A 206 -13.25 -2.35 18.72
N PHE A 207 -14.30 -1.59 19.01
CA PHE A 207 -14.33 -0.76 20.20
C PHE A 207 -14.41 -1.60 21.49
N TYR A 208 -15.18 -2.69 21.50
CA TYR A 208 -15.19 -3.65 22.61
C TYR A 208 -13.81 -4.27 22.85
N PHE A 209 -13.07 -4.60 21.79
CA PHE A 209 -11.69 -5.04 21.90
C PHE A 209 -10.82 -3.99 22.58
N LEU A 210 -10.94 -2.71 22.21
CA LEU A 210 -10.20 -1.62 22.85
C LEU A 210 -10.57 -1.47 24.33
N GLN A 211 -11.85 -1.56 24.69
CA GLN A 211 -12.28 -1.50 26.09
C GLN A 211 -11.69 -2.65 26.93
N LYS A 212 -11.57 -3.84 26.36
CA LYS A 212 -11.04 -5.02 27.04
C LYS A 212 -9.51 -5.03 27.14
N ASN A 213 -8.82 -4.54 26.10
CA ASN A 213 -7.37 -4.68 25.96
C ASN A 213 -6.59 -3.36 26.10
N GLY A 214 -7.29 -2.25 26.32
CA GLY A 214 -6.72 -0.91 26.32
C GLY A 214 -6.28 -0.40 24.94
N ALA A 215 -5.89 0.87 24.92
CA ALA A 215 -5.18 1.47 23.79
C ALA A 215 -3.79 0.85 23.64
N ALA A 216 -3.20 0.92 22.44
CA ALA A 216 -1.85 0.42 22.20
C ALA A 216 -0.76 1.25 22.94
N GLY A 217 -1.00 2.54 23.17
CA GLY A 217 -0.12 3.41 23.96
C GLY A 217 -0.66 3.64 25.38
N ALA A 218 0.21 3.56 26.39
CA ALA A 218 -0.16 3.67 27.80
C ALA A 218 -0.83 5.01 28.18
N ASP A 219 -0.40 6.11 27.54
CA ASP A 219 -0.91 7.46 27.82
C ASP A 219 -2.11 7.86 26.97
N LEU A 220 -2.61 6.95 26.11
CA LEU A 220 -3.71 7.26 25.20
C LEU A 220 -5.05 6.94 25.84
N GLN A 221 -5.93 7.94 25.90
CA GLN A 221 -7.28 7.78 26.41
C GLN A 221 -8.24 7.31 25.32
N LEU A 222 -9.03 6.27 25.64
CA LEU A 222 -10.09 5.79 24.78
C LEU A 222 -11.25 6.81 24.76
N PRO A 223 -11.83 7.10 23.58
CA PRO A 223 -13.11 7.80 23.50
C PRO A 223 -14.21 7.10 24.30
N GLY A 224 -15.22 7.84 24.74
CA GLY A 224 -16.32 7.28 25.55
C GLY A 224 -17.27 6.32 24.82
N SER A 225 -17.24 6.26 23.48
CA SER A 225 -18.11 5.38 22.69
C SER A 225 -17.51 5.02 21.34
N ALA A 226 -17.97 3.91 20.76
CA ALA A 226 -17.63 3.49 19.40
C ALA A 226 -18.02 4.57 18.37
N ALA A 227 -19.20 5.19 18.54
CA ALA A 227 -19.68 6.25 17.67
C ALA A 227 -18.73 7.45 17.65
N HIS A 228 -18.19 7.85 18.80
CA HIS A 228 -17.19 8.92 18.85
C HIS A 228 -15.85 8.46 18.26
N PHE A 229 -15.39 7.25 18.56
CA PHE A 229 -14.13 6.71 18.04
C PHE A 229 -14.08 6.64 16.51
N PHE A 230 -15.18 6.25 15.85
CA PHE A 230 -15.27 6.19 14.38
C PHE A 230 -15.84 7.46 13.73
N SER A 231 -16.19 8.48 14.51
CA SER A 231 -16.70 9.74 13.95
C SER A 231 -15.64 10.53 13.18
N ALA A 232 -16.08 11.39 12.26
CA ALA A 232 -15.20 12.28 11.52
C ALA A 232 -14.40 13.25 12.41
N THR A 233 -14.87 13.53 13.63
CA THR A 233 -14.14 14.39 14.60
C THR A 233 -12.99 13.65 15.30
N HIS A 234 -12.89 12.34 15.14
CA HIS A 234 -11.78 11.54 15.64
C HIS A 234 -10.93 11.05 14.45
N PRO A 235 -9.79 11.69 14.15
CA PRO A 235 -9.06 11.50 12.90
C PRO A 235 -8.41 10.11 12.81
N GLU A 236 -8.14 9.66 11.58
CA GLU A 236 -7.48 8.39 11.28
C GLU A 236 -6.19 8.19 12.09
N SER A 237 -5.33 9.22 12.14
CA SER A 237 -4.05 9.15 12.84
C SER A 237 -4.22 8.85 14.34
N SER A 238 -5.28 9.36 14.98
CA SER A 238 -5.64 9.03 16.37
C SER A 238 -6.16 7.60 16.50
N ARG A 239 -7.05 7.16 15.58
CA ARG A 239 -7.56 5.77 15.56
C ARG A 239 -6.44 4.77 15.42
N LEU A 240 -5.53 4.98 14.47
CA LEU A 240 -4.39 4.11 14.19
C LEU A 240 -3.45 4.04 15.40
N LYS A 241 -3.18 5.15 16.08
CA LYS A 241 -2.37 5.16 17.31
C LYS A 241 -3.04 4.39 18.45
N LEU A 242 -4.35 4.54 18.63
CA LEU A 242 -5.12 3.81 19.64
C LEU A 242 -5.17 2.31 19.36
N LEU A 243 -5.35 1.91 18.09
CA LEU A 243 -5.44 0.52 17.68
C LEU A 243 -4.09 -0.19 17.71
N PHE A 244 -3.07 0.42 17.10
CA PHE A 244 -1.84 -0.27 16.70
C PHE A 244 -0.56 0.29 17.33
N GLY A 245 -0.57 1.54 17.84
CA GLY A 245 0.61 2.17 18.43
C GLY A 245 1.30 3.14 17.47
N GLN A 246 2.59 3.40 17.68
CA GLN A 246 3.33 4.34 16.83
C GLN A 246 3.72 3.70 15.49
N PRO A 247 3.86 4.50 14.41
CA PRO A 247 4.34 3.98 13.13
C PRO A 247 5.74 3.36 13.19
N ASP A 248 6.63 3.87 14.05
CA ASP A 248 8.02 3.41 14.20
C ASP A 248 8.18 2.06 14.92
N GLU A 249 7.10 1.50 15.48
CA GLU A 249 7.07 0.25 16.25
C GLU A 249 6.33 -0.91 15.52
N PRO A 250 6.84 -1.41 14.37
CA PRO A 250 6.12 -2.31 13.46
C PRO A 250 5.72 -3.64 14.11
N GLU A 251 6.57 -4.20 14.97
CA GLU A 251 6.26 -5.44 15.69
C GLU A 251 5.07 -5.29 16.64
N GLN A 252 4.99 -4.15 17.35
CA GLN A 252 3.84 -3.86 18.21
C GLN A 252 2.57 -3.71 17.38
N ARG A 253 2.64 -2.96 16.28
CA ARG A 253 1.50 -2.79 15.35
C ARG A 253 1.01 -4.13 14.82
N LYS A 254 1.92 -4.98 14.36
CA LYS A 254 1.64 -6.33 13.86
C LYS A 254 0.97 -7.19 14.95
N GLN A 255 1.50 -7.21 16.16
CA GLN A 255 0.93 -7.97 17.28
C GLN A 255 -0.48 -7.49 17.64
N ARG A 256 -0.70 -6.17 17.71
CA ARG A 256 -2.02 -5.57 17.97
C ARG A 256 -3.01 -5.92 16.87
N ARG A 257 -2.59 -5.83 15.60
CA ARG A 257 -3.40 -6.22 14.44
C ARG A 257 -3.79 -7.70 14.49
N ILE A 258 -2.85 -8.61 14.75
CA ILE A 258 -3.12 -10.05 14.90
C ILE A 258 -4.13 -10.31 16.04
N ALA A 259 -3.98 -9.65 17.19
CA ALA A 259 -4.91 -9.79 18.31
C ALA A 259 -6.33 -9.34 17.95
N LEU A 260 -6.46 -8.23 17.23
CA LEU A 260 -7.75 -7.72 16.76
C LEU A 260 -8.37 -8.63 15.69
N ILE A 261 -7.57 -9.15 14.75
CA ILE A 261 -8.01 -10.15 13.77
C ILE A 261 -8.58 -11.37 14.48
N LYS A 262 -7.86 -11.93 15.47
CA LYS A 262 -8.35 -13.07 16.27
C LYS A 262 -9.69 -12.78 16.92
N HIS A 263 -9.87 -11.57 17.47
CA HIS A 263 -11.12 -11.14 18.07
C HIS A 263 -12.28 -11.11 17.05
N LEU A 264 -12.10 -10.43 15.92
CA LEU A 264 -13.13 -10.30 14.88
C LEU A 264 -13.46 -11.64 14.23
N HIS A 265 -12.44 -12.42 13.89
CA HIS A 265 -12.59 -13.74 13.29
C HIS A 265 -13.34 -14.70 14.23
N THR A 266 -13.09 -14.63 15.55
CA THR A 266 -13.85 -15.42 16.54
C THR A 266 -15.32 -15.02 16.59
N ALA A 267 -15.63 -13.74 16.41
CA ALA A 267 -17.00 -13.23 16.28
C ALA A 267 -17.65 -13.54 14.91
N GLY A 268 -16.86 -14.06 13.97
CA GLY A 268 -17.26 -14.45 12.62
C GLY A 268 -17.16 -13.33 11.59
N TYR A 269 -16.60 -12.17 11.92
CA TYR A 269 -16.52 -11.02 11.01
C TYR A 269 -15.26 -11.04 10.17
N GLU A 270 -15.41 -10.85 8.87
CA GLU A 270 -14.32 -10.81 7.92
C GLU A 270 -14.63 -9.80 6.81
N PRO A 271 -13.65 -9.01 6.33
CA PRO A 271 -13.84 -8.20 5.13
C PRO A 271 -14.12 -9.08 3.92
N VAL A 272 -14.97 -8.57 3.04
CA VAL A 272 -15.31 -9.26 1.81
C VAL A 272 -14.09 -9.27 0.89
N PRO A 273 -13.68 -10.44 0.37
CA PRO A 273 -12.48 -10.52 -0.43
C PRO A 273 -12.63 -9.82 -1.78
N ALA A 274 -11.51 -9.33 -2.31
CA ALA A 274 -11.44 -8.81 -3.67
C ALA A 274 -11.71 -9.94 -4.69
N THR A 275 -12.31 -9.60 -5.83
CA THR A 275 -12.67 -10.57 -6.88
C THR A 275 -12.19 -10.12 -8.25
N MET A 276 -12.14 -11.00 -9.24
CA MET A 276 -11.85 -10.64 -10.63
C MET A 276 -12.70 -11.49 -11.55
N GLY A 277 -13.07 -10.92 -12.70
CA GLY A 277 -13.88 -11.56 -13.72
C GLY A 277 -15.37 -11.62 -13.34
N PRO A 278 -16.27 -11.52 -14.32
CA PRO A 278 -17.69 -11.71 -14.07
C PRO A 278 -18.00 -13.16 -13.66
N PRO A 279 -19.05 -13.37 -12.84
CA PRO A 279 -19.66 -12.35 -11.99
C PRO A 279 -18.70 -12.00 -10.83
N TYR A 280 -18.44 -10.70 -10.61
CA TYR A 280 -17.53 -10.17 -9.56
C TYR A 280 -18.06 -10.36 -8.12
N ARG A 281 -19.18 -11.07 -7.95
CA ARG A 281 -20.06 -11.02 -6.78
C ARG A 281 -20.79 -12.34 -6.58
N GLY A 282 -21.47 -12.49 -5.43
CA GLY A 282 -22.13 -13.74 -5.05
C GLY A 282 -21.14 -14.76 -4.51
N LEU A 283 -20.65 -14.54 -3.31
CA LEU A 283 -19.63 -15.37 -2.69
C LEU A 283 -20.23 -16.53 -1.89
N LEU A 284 -19.52 -17.65 -1.91
CA LEU A 284 -19.75 -18.80 -1.04
C LEU A 284 -18.41 -19.17 -0.38
N VAL A 285 -18.46 -19.70 0.85
CA VAL A 285 -17.28 -20.31 1.46
C VAL A 285 -16.95 -21.58 0.70
N ASP A 286 -15.67 -21.82 0.40
CA ASP A 286 -15.27 -23.08 -0.21
C ASP A 286 -15.22 -24.18 0.87
N GLU A 287 -16.12 -25.15 0.70
CA GLU A 287 -16.31 -26.28 1.60
C GLU A 287 -15.18 -27.32 1.47
N SER A 288 -14.42 -27.29 0.37
CA SER A 288 -13.33 -28.22 0.10
C SER A 288 -12.31 -28.24 1.26
N PRO A 289 -11.85 -29.42 1.71
CA PRO A 289 -10.78 -29.50 2.70
C PRO A 289 -9.48 -28.81 2.26
N ALA A 290 -9.20 -28.76 0.96
CA ALA A 290 -8.01 -28.11 0.41
C ALA A 290 -8.07 -26.57 0.49
N ALA A 291 -9.28 -26.01 0.59
CA ALA A 291 -9.51 -24.58 0.76
C ALA A 291 -9.38 -24.11 2.22
N ARG A 292 -9.02 -25.03 3.13
CA ARG A 292 -8.78 -24.74 4.55
C ARG A 292 -7.30 -24.59 4.81
N LYS A 293 -6.91 -23.48 5.43
CA LYS A 293 -5.53 -23.23 5.89
C LYS A 293 -5.53 -22.84 7.35
N ILE A 294 -4.55 -23.33 8.12
CA ILE A 294 -4.27 -22.81 9.47
C ILE A 294 -2.98 -22.01 9.37
N ASP A 295 -3.00 -20.76 9.86
CA ASP A 295 -1.81 -19.92 9.87
C ASP A 295 -0.93 -20.15 11.11
N GLU A 296 0.21 -19.46 11.15
CA GLU A 296 1.16 -19.48 12.29
C GLU A 296 0.55 -19.01 13.62
N ASN A 297 -0.57 -18.28 13.56
CA ASN A 297 -1.28 -17.73 14.69
C ASN A 297 -2.43 -18.63 15.19
N GLY A 298 -2.61 -19.80 14.56
CA GLY A 298 -3.65 -20.77 14.87
C GLY A 298 -5.03 -20.40 14.31
N LEU A 299 -5.13 -19.39 13.44
CA LEU A 299 -6.39 -19.02 12.80
C LEU A 299 -6.68 -19.93 11.61
N GLU A 300 -7.90 -20.46 11.58
CA GLU A 300 -8.41 -21.19 10.42
C GLU A 300 -8.96 -20.21 9.39
N TRP A 301 -8.31 -20.18 8.23
CA TRP A 301 -8.73 -19.47 7.04
C TRP A 301 -9.42 -20.41 6.06
N ARG A 302 -10.46 -19.88 5.42
CA ARG A 302 -11.15 -20.53 4.30
C ARG A 302 -11.09 -19.62 3.08
N ASP A 303 -10.85 -20.22 1.92
CA ASP A 303 -11.05 -19.56 0.65
C ASP A 303 -12.54 -19.41 0.35
N PHE A 304 -12.85 -18.50 -0.57
CA PHE A 304 -14.19 -18.30 -1.09
C PHE A 304 -14.20 -18.60 -2.58
N ARG A 305 -15.38 -18.94 -3.08
CA ARG A 305 -15.67 -19.11 -4.50
C ARG A 305 -16.85 -18.24 -4.90
N ILE A 306 -16.91 -17.91 -6.18
CA ILE A 306 -18.08 -17.27 -6.78
C ILE A 306 -19.14 -18.34 -7.02
N ALA A 307 -20.40 -18.04 -6.69
CA ALA A 307 -21.51 -19.01 -6.74
C ALA A 307 -21.81 -19.49 -8.17
N LYS A 308 -21.60 -18.62 -9.16
CA LYS A 308 -21.83 -18.90 -10.60
C LYS A 308 -20.61 -18.43 -11.40
N PRO A 309 -19.44 -19.09 -11.29
CA PRO A 309 -18.21 -18.58 -11.87
C PRO A 309 -18.20 -18.71 -13.40
N GLU A 310 -17.55 -17.78 -14.08
CA GLU A 310 -17.19 -17.84 -15.51
C GLU A 310 -15.66 -17.98 -15.68
N ASP A 311 -15.15 -18.06 -16.92
CA ASP A 311 -13.77 -18.43 -17.26
C ASP A 311 -12.66 -17.59 -16.58
N PHE A 312 -12.98 -16.39 -16.08
CA PHE A 312 -12.03 -15.51 -15.38
C PHE A 312 -12.41 -15.21 -13.91
N SER A 313 -13.49 -15.82 -13.41
CA SER A 313 -13.94 -15.66 -12.02
C SER A 313 -12.86 -16.11 -11.05
N ARG A 314 -12.35 -15.18 -10.24
CA ARG A 314 -11.38 -15.44 -9.17
C ARG A 314 -11.74 -14.69 -7.91
N VAL A 315 -11.48 -15.30 -6.77
CA VAL A 315 -11.54 -14.64 -5.47
C VAL A 315 -10.12 -14.58 -4.91
N PHE A 316 -9.72 -13.40 -4.46
CA PHE A 316 -8.42 -13.17 -3.86
C PHE A 316 -8.62 -13.15 -2.35
N GLY A 317 -8.65 -14.34 -1.75
CA GLY A 317 -8.91 -14.52 -0.33
C GLY A 317 -8.10 -13.60 0.60
N PRO A 318 -6.80 -13.33 0.35
CA PRO A 318 -6.03 -12.45 1.21
C PRO A 318 -6.26 -10.94 1.04
N LEU A 319 -7.08 -10.52 0.07
CA LEU A 319 -7.29 -9.11 -0.27
C LEU A 319 -8.69 -8.67 0.15
N ALA A 320 -8.83 -7.48 0.72
CA ALA A 320 -10.12 -6.83 0.99
C ALA A 320 -10.35 -5.68 0.01
N ARG A 321 -11.58 -5.54 -0.49
CA ARG A 321 -11.96 -4.45 -1.39
C ARG A 321 -12.61 -3.28 -0.67
N TYR A 322 -12.36 -2.07 -1.16
CA TYR A 322 -13.10 -0.88 -0.75
C TYR A 322 -14.55 -0.95 -1.22
N LYS A 323 -15.46 -0.44 -0.38
CA LYS A 323 -16.87 -0.21 -0.74
C LYS A 323 -16.98 1.14 -1.47
N LEU A 324 -16.61 1.17 -2.74
CA LEU A 324 -16.58 2.39 -3.58
C LEU A 324 -17.98 2.88 -4.02
N PHE A 325 -18.96 1.99 -3.99
CA PHE A 325 -20.35 2.22 -4.37
C PHE A 325 -21.28 1.64 -3.31
N GLU A 326 -22.51 2.13 -3.25
CA GLU A 326 -23.52 1.51 -2.39
C GLU A 326 -23.99 0.16 -2.95
N SER A 327 -24.62 -0.63 -2.09
CA SER A 327 -25.24 -1.90 -2.47
C SER A 327 -26.74 -1.70 -2.73
N ILE A 328 -27.29 -2.44 -3.69
CA ILE A 328 -28.74 -2.48 -3.94
C ILE A 328 -29.40 -3.37 -2.87
N ASP A 329 -30.59 -2.98 -2.40
CA ASP A 329 -31.46 -3.78 -1.52
C ASP A 329 -30.76 -4.41 -0.31
N ASP A 330 -29.96 -3.60 0.41
CA ASP A 330 -29.19 -4.02 1.58
C ASP A 330 -28.22 -5.18 1.28
N ASN A 331 -27.67 -5.19 0.05
CA ASN A 331 -26.72 -6.16 -0.45
C ASN A 331 -27.26 -7.61 -0.51
N ARG A 332 -28.58 -7.81 -0.51
CA ARG A 332 -29.22 -9.14 -0.45
C ARG A 332 -28.73 -10.09 -1.55
N ASP A 333 -28.58 -9.59 -2.77
CA ASP A 333 -28.16 -10.36 -3.94
C ASP A 333 -26.75 -9.99 -4.43
N TRP A 334 -25.92 -9.42 -3.55
CA TRP A 334 -24.54 -8.98 -3.85
C TRP A 334 -24.43 -7.93 -4.96
N GLN A 335 -25.50 -7.19 -5.23
CA GLN A 335 -25.57 -6.22 -6.31
C GLN A 335 -25.02 -4.86 -5.88
N ILE A 336 -24.24 -4.26 -6.78
CA ILE A 336 -23.66 -2.92 -6.61
C ILE A 336 -24.54 -1.90 -7.32
N ASP A 337 -24.77 -0.77 -6.67
CA ASP A 337 -25.40 0.38 -7.28
C ASP A 337 -24.34 1.33 -7.86
N PHE A 338 -23.98 1.13 -9.12
CA PHE A 338 -23.03 2.00 -9.82
C PHE A 338 -23.53 3.44 -10.02
N SER A 339 -24.82 3.72 -9.80
CA SER A 339 -25.38 5.06 -9.85
C SER A 339 -25.21 5.83 -8.53
N HIS A 340 -24.86 5.13 -7.45
CA HIS A 340 -24.65 5.70 -6.11
C HIS A 340 -23.20 5.45 -5.63
N PRO A 341 -22.20 6.19 -6.16
CA PRO A 341 -20.84 6.15 -5.63
C PRO A 341 -20.80 6.64 -4.18
N ARG A 342 -19.79 6.22 -3.41
CA ARG A 342 -19.57 6.67 -2.03
C ARG A 342 -18.44 7.71 -1.99
N PRO A 343 -18.74 9.03 -2.02
CA PRO A 343 -17.71 10.04 -2.22
C PRO A 343 -16.64 10.05 -1.13
N ALA A 344 -17.01 9.74 0.12
CA ALA A 344 -16.07 9.67 1.22
C ALA A 344 -14.99 8.59 1.03
N VAL A 345 -15.35 7.42 0.47
CA VAL A 345 -14.40 6.32 0.24
C VAL A 345 -13.49 6.65 -0.96
N TRP A 346 -14.06 7.21 -2.03
CA TRP A 346 -13.28 7.71 -3.16
C TRP A 346 -12.28 8.78 -2.73
N GLN A 347 -12.74 9.76 -1.97
CA GLN A 347 -11.92 10.85 -1.44
C GLN A 347 -10.78 10.29 -0.58
N TYR A 348 -11.08 9.39 0.37
CA TYR A 348 -10.06 8.75 1.20
C TYR A 348 -8.94 8.11 0.37
N VAL A 349 -9.30 7.26 -0.60
CA VAL A 349 -8.31 6.55 -1.43
C VAL A 349 -7.53 7.54 -2.29
N CYS A 350 -8.22 8.46 -2.97
CA CYS A 350 -7.58 9.42 -3.87
C CYS A 350 -6.65 10.39 -3.14
N GLU A 351 -7.03 10.88 -1.96
CA GLU A 351 -6.22 11.82 -1.18
C GLU A 351 -4.95 11.16 -0.65
N HIS A 352 -5.01 9.91 -0.18
CA HIS A 352 -3.81 9.18 0.29
C HIS A 352 -2.80 8.95 -0.84
N TYR A 353 -3.25 8.50 -2.01
CA TYR A 353 -2.35 8.36 -3.16
C TYR A 353 -1.83 9.71 -3.66
N ALA A 354 -2.67 10.77 -3.67
CA ALA A 354 -2.22 12.11 -4.05
C ALA A 354 -1.22 12.69 -3.04
N ASP A 355 -1.35 12.39 -1.75
CA ASP A 355 -0.38 12.77 -0.74
C ASP A 355 0.97 12.10 -0.97
N VAL A 356 1.00 10.77 -1.15
CA VAL A 356 2.23 10.02 -1.43
C VAL A 356 2.88 10.52 -2.73
N GLN A 357 2.08 10.75 -3.77
CA GLN A 357 2.58 11.30 -5.04
C GLN A 357 3.30 12.63 -4.83
N ARG A 358 2.71 13.58 -4.08
CA ARG A 358 3.31 14.89 -3.79
C ARG A 358 4.50 14.81 -2.84
N ARG A 359 4.40 13.96 -1.81
CA ARG A 359 5.43 13.80 -0.77
C ARG A 359 6.72 13.22 -1.33
N PHE A 360 6.61 12.27 -2.26
CA PHE A 360 7.77 11.58 -2.84
C PHE A 360 8.14 12.05 -4.25
N GLY A 361 7.21 12.66 -4.98
CA GLY A 361 7.45 13.23 -6.30
C GLY A 361 7.28 12.24 -7.44
N PHE A 362 6.33 11.32 -7.33
CA PHE A 362 5.99 10.44 -8.45
C PHE A 362 5.35 11.23 -9.60
N ASP A 363 5.68 10.88 -10.84
CA ASP A 363 5.20 11.54 -12.05
C ASP A 363 3.86 10.98 -12.55
N PHE A 364 3.59 9.72 -12.24
CA PHE A 364 2.37 9.05 -12.64
C PHE A 364 1.96 7.96 -11.65
N MET A 365 0.69 7.61 -11.75
CA MET A 365 0.06 6.54 -11.00
C MET A 365 -0.48 5.52 -12.01
N ARG A 366 -0.16 4.25 -11.81
CA ARG A 366 -0.71 3.17 -12.62
C ARG A 366 -1.62 2.34 -11.74
N GLY A 367 -2.89 2.23 -12.11
CA GLY A 367 -3.84 1.38 -11.37
C GLY A 367 -3.60 -0.10 -11.66
N ASP A 368 -3.62 -0.91 -10.61
CA ASP A 368 -3.87 -2.34 -10.73
C ASP A 368 -5.26 -2.54 -11.34
N MET A 369 -5.35 -3.31 -12.42
CA MET A 369 -6.57 -3.40 -13.26
C MET A 369 -7.58 -4.45 -12.77
N ALA A 370 -7.41 -4.98 -11.56
CA ALA A 370 -8.31 -5.96 -11.02
C ALA A 370 -9.11 -5.39 -9.85
N HIS A 371 -10.33 -5.91 -9.69
CA HIS A 371 -11.17 -5.84 -8.50
C HIS A 371 -12.32 -4.80 -8.48
N VAL A 372 -13.54 -5.35 -8.59
CA VAL A 372 -14.81 -4.73 -8.22
C VAL A 372 -15.40 -5.48 -7.03
#